data_AF-A0A925F1T6-F1
#
_entry.id   AF-A0A925F1T6-F1
#
_cell.length_a   1.000
_cell.length_b   1.000
_cell.length_c   1.000
_cell.angle_alpha   90.00
_cell.angle_beta   90.00
_cell.angle_gamma   90.00
#
_symmetry.space_group_name_H-M   'P 1'
#
loop_
_entity.id
_entity.type
_entity.pdbx_description
1 polymer ?
#
loop_
_entity_poly.entity_id
_entity_poly.type
_entity_poly.pdbx_seq_one_letter_code
_entity_poly.pdbx_strand_id
1 'polypeptide(L)'
;MVFFIYPISRCLQNTYFQYEYPKADEISSEQKVYIRDHMIKVENSIAGEDFEDPVNGYRRYMDIQSLMDFIIINEISKNPDAYRLSTYFYKERDSDGGKIKFGPVWDFNLGFGNVDYCTQGNPDGLVINTFNDVCPGDNWVIHFWWNKFLQDELFYNDLKQRWKTLRSNQLTDQRVNFVIDSVATLLSQAQVRNFQQWPILGQYVWPNYFVGTTYIEEVNYLKAWVKSRFKYLDKEWEVKNSNVSDIDLGLYSVGPNPTNSLLSLNFKETIPSDLTITLYDSRGVIFSNMIKTTNNKSIELDIRGLPSGLFLIQINMQGKIYTHKIIKQ
;
A
#
# COMPACT_ATOMS: atom_id res chain seq x y z
N MET A 1 4.40 -12.69 -23.46
CA MET A 1 4.60 -11.25 -23.30
C MET A 1 3.24 -10.60 -23.48
N VAL A 2 2.77 -9.86 -22.47
CA VAL A 2 1.51 -9.11 -22.53
C VAL A 2 1.86 -7.68 -22.95
N PHE A 3 1.21 -7.17 -24.00
CA PHE A 3 1.52 -5.88 -24.61
C PHE A 3 0.41 -4.87 -24.28
N PHE A 4 0.66 -3.83 -23.49
CA PHE A 4 -0.21 -2.64 -23.56
C PHE A 4 0.56 -1.34 -23.40
N ILE A 5 0.04 -0.36 -24.12
CA ILE A 5 0.62 0.93 -24.45
C ILE A 5 -0.27 1.96 -23.77
N TYR A 6 0.22 2.56 -22.69
CA TYR A 6 -0.14 3.93 -22.38
C TYR A 6 1.12 4.76 -22.62
N PRO A 7 1.15 5.63 -23.64
CA PRO A 7 2.29 6.50 -23.84
C PRO A 7 2.35 7.42 -22.63
N ILE A 8 3.30 7.16 -21.73
CA ILE A 8 3.72 8.17 -20.76
C ILE A 8 4.25 9.31 -21.62
N SER A 9 3.61 10.48 -21.54
CA SER A 9 4.11 11.65 -22.25
C SER A 9 5.56 11.88 -21.81
N ARG A 10 6.48 11.86 -22.79
CA ARG A 10 7.95 11.93 -22.69
C ARG A 10 8.76 10.62 -22.74
N CYS A 11 8.14 9.43 -22.85
CA CYS A 11 8.94 8.20 -23.02
C CYS A 11 8.57 7.45 -24.32
N LEU A 12 9.60 7.11 -25.11
CA LEU A 12 9.48 6.43 -26.41
C LEU A 12 9.30 4.89 -26.30
N GLN A 13 9.14 4.33 -25.10
CA GLN A 13 9.16 2.88 -24.91
C GLN A 13 7.96 2.30 -24.16
N ASN A 14 7.63 1.06 -24.56
CA ASN A 14 6.60 0.22 -23.97
C ASN A 14 7.21 -0.60 -22.82
N THR A 15 6.49 -0.72 -21.70
CA THR A 15 6.81 -1.68 -20.63
C THR A 15 6.21 -3.05 -20.97
N TYR A 16 6.93 -4.14 -20.68
CA TYR A 16 6.48 -5.50 -21.00
C TYR A 16 6.41 -6.37 -19.75
N PHE A 17 5.33 -7.15 -19.63
CA PHE A 17 5.27 -8.25 -18.66
C PHE A 17 5.93 -9.50 -19.23
N GLN A 18 6.81 -10.09 -18.43
CA GLN A 18 7.49 -11.35 -18.73
C GLN A 18 6.83 -12.51 -17.98
N TYR A 19 6.85 -13.70 -18.59
CA TYR A 19 6.33 -14.91 -17.93
C TYR A 19 7.47 -15.55 -17.15
N GLU A 20 7.35 -15.52 -15.82
CA GLU A 20 8.29 -16.19 -14.94
C GLU A 20 7.86 -17.64 -14.67
N TYR A 21 6.59 -17.82 -14.28
CA TYR A 21 6.02 -19.15 -14.02
C TYR A 21 4.57 -19.28 -14.48
N PRO A 22 4.22 -20.32 -15.27
CA PRO A 22 5.14 -21.24 -15.95
C PRO A 22 6.09 -20.48 -16.91
N LYS A 23 7.24 -21.08 -17.23
CA LYS A 23 8.22 -20.41 -18.10
C LYS A 23 7.63 -20.12 -19.49
N ALA A 24 8.18 -19.13 -20.19
CA ALA A 24 7.64 -18.66 -21.47
C ALA A 24 7.53 -19.76 -22.56
N ASP A 25 8.41 -20.76 -22.50
CA ASP A 25 8.47 -21.96 -23.34
C ASP A 25 7.59 -23.12 -22.83
N GLU A 26 7.12 -23.06 -21.58
CA GLU A 26 6.26 -24.07 -20.95
C GLU A 26 4.78 -23.66 -20.88
N ILE A 27 4.50 -22.36 -20.80
CA ILE A 27 3.13 -21.83 -20.68
C ILE A 27 2.31 -22.06 -21.96
N SER A 28 1.13 -22.63 -21.81
CA SER A 28 0.24 -22.98 -22.94
C SER A 28 -0.33 -21.74 -23.64
N SER A 29 -0.78 -21.90 -24.89
CA SER A 29 -1.41 -20.81 -25.65
C SER A 29 -2.65 -20.25 -24.93
N GLU A 30 -3.46 -21.11 -24.33
CA GLU A 30 -4.67 -20.75 -23.59
C GLU A 30 -4.32 -19.96 -22.33
N GLN A 31 -3.29 -20.39 -21.59
CA GLN A 31 -2.79 -19.66 -20.42
C GLN A 31 -2.23 -18.29 -20.79
N LYS A 32 -1.52 -18.18 -21.93
CA LYS A 32 -1.02 -16.89 -22.47
C LYS A 32 -2.17 -15.92 -22.77
N VAL A 33 -3.22 -16.40 -23.44
CA VAL A 33 -4.42 -15.60 -23.73
C VAL A 33 -5.13 -15.19 -22.44
N TYR A 34 -5.35 -16.14 -21.53
CA TYR A 34 -6.01 -15.89 -20.25
C TYR A 34 -5.32 -14.78 -19.45
N ILE A 35 -4.00 -14.89 -19.22
CA ILE A 35 -3.30 -13.90 -18.39
C ILE A 35 -3.21 -12.55 -19.11
N ARG A 36 -3.02 -12.55 -20.44
CA ARG A 36 -3.05 -11.30 -21.23
C ARG A 36 -4.38 -10.57 -21.06
N ASP A 37 -5.49 -11.27 -21.27
CA ASP A 37 -6.82 -10.67 -21.20
C ASP A 37 -7.19 -10.27 -19.77
N HIS A 38 -6.67 -10.98 -18.75
CA HIS A 38 -6.77 -10.57 -17.36
C HIS A 38 -6.02 -9.25 -17.10
N MET A 39 -4.77 -9.15 -17.54
CA MET A 39 -3.97 -7.93 -17.36
C MET A 39 -4.60 -6.74 -18.09
N ILE A 40 -5.21 -6.91 -19.27
CA ILE A 40 -5.98 -5.83 -19.94
C ILE A 40 -7.06 -5.25 -19.01
N LYS A 41 -7.82 -6.12 -18.35
CA LYS A 41 -8.90 -5.69 -17.44
C LYS A 41 -8.34 -4.93 -16.24
N VAL A 42 -7.21 -5.40 -15.71
CA VAL A 42 -6.49 -4.73 -14.62
C VAL A 42 -6.05 -3.34 -15.03
N GLU A 43 -5.37 -3.21 -16.17
CA GLU A 43 -4.88 -1.91 -16.65
C GLU A 43 -6.00 -0.93 -16.95
N ASN A 44 -7.05 -1.40 -17.63
CA ASN A 44 -8.22 -0.58 -17.91
C ASN A 44 -8.89 -0.10 -16.61
N SER A 45 -8.91 -0.93 -15.57
CA SER A 45 -9.48 -0.56 -14.27
C SER A 45 -8.62 0.45 -13.51
N ILE A 46 -7.29 0.41 -13.66
CA ILE A 46 -6.39 1.40 -13.05
C ILE A 46 -6.41 2.73 -13.84
N ALA A 47 -6.56 2.65 -15.16
CA ALA A 47 -6.60 3.82 -16.04
C ALA A 47 -7.97 4.51 -16.09
N GLY A 48 -9.04 3.80 -15.70
CA GLY A 48 -10.43 4.28 -15.72
C GLY A 48 -10.70 5.43 -14.74
N GLU A 49 -11.82 6.12 -14.95
CA GLU A 49 -12.26 7.23 -14.10
C GLU A 49 -12.70 6.77 -12.70
N ASP A 50 -13.23 5.55 -12.60
CA ASP A 50 -13.71 4.92 -11.38
C ASP A 50 -12.66 4.05 -10.68
N PHE A 51 -11.36 4.24 -10.98
CA PHE A 51 -10.28 3.40 -10.45
C PHE A 51 -10.27 3.34 -8.91
N GLU A 52 -10.66 4.42 -8.24
CA GLU A 52 -10.74 4.51 -6.77
C GLU A 52 -11.97 3.83 -6.16
N ASP A 53 -12.95 3.41 -6.98
CA ASP A 53 -14.17 2.78 -6.48
C ASP A 53 -13.80 1.51 -5.68
N PRO A 54 -14.26 1.39 -4.42
CA PRO A 54 -13.84 0.30 -3.54
C PRO A 54 -14.34 -1.08 -3.97
N VAL A 55 -15.35 -1.14 -4.84
CA VAL A 55 -16.01 -2.37 -5.31
C VAL A 55 -15.67 -2.66 -6.78
N ASN A 56 -15.74 -1.63 -7.63
CA ASN A 56 -15.66 -1.75 -9.09
C ASN A 56 -14.28 -1.39 -9.65
N GLY A 57 -13.51 -0.59 -8.91
CA GLY A 57 -12.17 -0.14 -9.29
C GLY A 57 -11.09 -1.23 -9.14
N TYR A 58 -9.82 -0.82 -9.20
CA TYR A 58 -8.70 -1.78 -9.33
C TYR A 58 -8.58 -2.77 -8.17
N ARG A 59 -9.10 -2.41 -6.98
CA ARG A 59 -9.07 -3.25 -5.77
C ARG A 59 -9.73 -4.60 -5.92
N ARG A 60 -10.68 -4.74 -6.86
CA ARG A 60 -11.32 -6.02 -7.13
C ARG A 60 -10.36 -7.06 -7.71
N TYR A 61 -9.29 -6.60 -8.38
CA TYR A 61 -8.31 -7.47 -9.03
C TYR A 61 -7.07 -7.75 -8.18
N MET A 62 -6.85 -7.01 -7.10
CA MET A 62 -5.59 -7.01 -6.37
C MET A 62 -5.76 -7.30 -4.89
N ASP A 63 -4.76 -7.96 -4.32
CA ASP A 63 -4.57 -8.06 -2.88
C ASP A 63 -3.88 -6.78 -2.39
N ILE A 64 -4.68 -5.88 -1.81
CA ILE A 64 -4.24 -4.55 -1.39
C ILE A 64 -3.21 -4.60 -0.27
N GLN A 65 -3.26 -5.61 0.59
CA GLN A 65 -2.27 -5.77 1.65
C GLN A 65 -0.90 -6.11 1.06
N SER A 66 -0.83 -7.05 0.11
CA SER A 66 0.42 -7.40 -0.57
C SER A 66 0.99 -6.22 -1.35
N LEU A 67 0.14 -5.41 -1.99
CA LEU A 67 0.55 -4.20 -2.69
C LEU A 67 1.20 -3.19 -1.73
N MET A 68 0.54 -2.90 -0.59
CA MET A 68 1.11 -2.00 0.43
C MET A 68 2.44 -2.52 0.98
N ASP A 69 2.52 -3.80 1.32
CA ASP A 69 3.74 -4.41 1.86
C ASP A 69 4.88 -4.40 0.82
N PHE A 70 4.56 -4.65 -0.46
CA PHE A 70 5.53 -4.58 -1.55
C PHE A 70 6.08 -3.17 -1.77
N ILE A 71 5.21 -2.14 -1.75
CA ILE A 71 5.64 -0.74 -1.85
C ILE A 71 6.53 -0.39 -0.66
N ILE A 72 6.09 -0.70 0.57
CA ILE A 72 6.86 -0.38 1.77
C ILE A 72 8.25 -1.02 1.73
N ILE A 73 8.35 -2.32 1.38
CA ILE A 73 9.65 -3.01 1.34
C ILE A 73 10.58 -2.40 0.27
N ASN A 74 10.07 -2.04 -0.91
CA ASN A 74 10.90 -1.38 -1.91
C ASN A 74 11.32 0.02 -1.46
N GLU A 75 10.40 0.81 -0.91
CA GLU A 75 10.69 2.17 -0.47
C GLU A 75 11.63 2.23 0.74
N ILE A 76 11.62 1.29 1.70
CA ILE A 76 12.59 1.32 2.81
C ILE A 76 14.04 1.21 2.34
N SER A 77 14.26 0.54 1.21
CA SER A 77 15.58 0.42 0.59
C SER A 77 15.83 1.50 -0.46
N LYS A 78 14.79 2.24 -0.88
CA LYS A 78 14.83 3.15 -2.03
C LYS A 78 15.42 2.45 -3.27
N ASN A 79 14.99 1.21 -3.54
CA ASN A 79 15.50 0.36 -4.61
C ASN A 79 15.28 1.02 -5.98
N PRO A 80 16.34 1.37 -6.74
CA PRO A 80 16.18 2.02 -8.03
C PRO A 80 15.53 1.12 -9.09
N ASP A 81 15.59 -0.21 -8.96
CA ASP A 81 15.03 -1.15 -9.95
C ASP A 81 13.56 -1.52 -9.69
N ALA A 82 13.02 -1.11 -8.55
CA ALA A 82 11.63 -1.33 -8.19
C ALA A 82 10.68 -0.68 -9.20
N TYR A 83 9.51 -1.29 -9.38
CA TYR A 83 8.40 -0.83 -10.21
C TYR A 83 8.61 -0.86 -11.73
N ARG A 84 9.80 -1.23 -12.20
CA ARG A 84 10.19 -1.26 -13.64
C ARG A 84 10.93 -2.53 -14.08
N LEU A 85 11.82 -3.06 -13.25
CA LEU A 85 12.69 -4.20 -13.58
C LEU A 85 12.46 -5.33 -12.57
N SER A 86 12.95 -5.18 -11.35
CA SER A 86 12.95 -6.19 -10.27
C SER A 86 11.60 -6.26 -9.55
N THR A 87 10.54 -6.38 -10.34
CA THR A 87 9.15 -6.27 -9.90
C THR A 87 8.38 -7.52 -10.30
N TYR A 88 8.10 -8.35 -9.31
CA TYR A 88 7.33 -9.57 -9.46
C TYR A 88 5.96 -9.40 -8.82
N PHE A 89 4.97 -10.00 -9.47
CA PHE A 89 3.65 -10.24 -8.92
C PHE A 89 3.08 -11.46 -9.62
N TYR A 90 2.12 -12.11 -9.00
CA TYR A 90 1.47 -13.29 -9.55
C TYR A 90 -0.03 -13.20 -9.37
N LYS A 91 -0.77 -13.82 -10.30
CA LYS A 91 -2.21 -13.99 -10.16
C LYS A 91 -2.50 -15.30 -9.47
N GLU A 92 -3.23 -15.26 -8.37
CA GLU A 92 -3.80 -16.47 -7.76
C GLU A 92 -4.80 -17.14 -8.70
N ARG A 93 -4.97 -18.45 -8.58
CA ARG A 93 -6.03 -19.16 -9.31
C ARG A 93 -7.39 -18.60 -8.87
N ASP A 94 -8.38 -18.66 -9.75
CA ASP A 94 -9.73 -18.18 -9.43
C ASP A 94 -10.35 -18.98 -8.26
N SER A 95 -9.96 -20.25 -8.08
CA SER A 95 -10.31 -21.07 -6.91
C SER A 95 -9.73 -20.57 -5.59
N ASP A 96 -8.67 -19.79 -5.65
CA ASP A 96 -7.87 -19.34 -4.50
C ASP A 96 -8.06 -17.83 -4.26
N GLY A 97 -9.14 -17.25 -4.81
CA GLY A 97 -9.49 -15.83 -4.68
C GLY A 97 -9.20 -14.98 -5.92
N GLY A 98 -8.37 -15.47 -6.84
CA GLY A 98 -8.19 -14.89 -8.18
C GLY A 98 -7.49 -13.53 -8.25
N LYS A 99 -6.97 -13.03 -7.13
CA LYS A 99 -6.34 -11.71 -7.03
C LYS A 99 -4.87 -11.73 -7.45
N ILE A 100 -4.39 -10.59 -7.93
CA ILE A 100 -2.96 -10.33 -8.11
C ILE A 100 -2.34 -10.04 -6.74
N LYS A 101 -1.29 -10.79 -6.40
CA LYS A 101 -0.44 -10.58 -5.23
C LYS A 101 0.91 -10.05 -5.66
N PHE A 102 1.38 -9.02 -4.96
CA PHE A 102 2.65 -8.37 -5.24
C PHE A 102 3.79 -9.05 -4.48
N GLY A 103 4.88 -9.28 -5.18
CA GLY A 103 6.03 -10.06 -4.72
C GLY A 103 6.24 -11.36 -5.51
N PRO A 104 7.32 -12.10 -5.21
CA PRO A 104 8.31 -11.80 -4.18
C PRO A 104 9.14 -10.54 -4.50
N VAL A 105 9.71 -9.92 -3.45
CA VAL A 105 10.67 -8.81 -3.62
C VAL A 105 12.00 -9.36 -4.13
N TRP A 106 12.70 -8.59 -4.96
CA TRP A 106 13.93 -9.04 -5.62
C TRP A 106 14.92 -7.89 -5.83
N ASP A 107 16.21 -8.22 -5.90
CA ASP A 107 17.35 -7.34 -6.27
C ASP A 107 17.51 -6.06 -5.44
N PHE A 108 18.05 -6.19 -4.22
CA PHE A 108 18.21 -5.08 -3.27
C PHE A 108 19.67 -4.64 -3.09
N ASN A 109 20.60 -5.19 -3.87
CA ASN A 109 22.04 -4.85 -3.85
C ASN A 109 22.33 -3.38 -4.24
N LEU A 110 21.45 -2.76 -5.03
CA LEU A 110 21.50 -1.33 -5.38
C LEU A 110 20.68 -0.43 -4.44
N GLY A 111 19.96 -1.02 -3.49
CA GLY A 111 19.23 -0.28 -2.47
C GLY A 111 20.15 0.29 -1.40
N PHE A 112 19.53 0.87 -0.38
CA PHE A 112 20.18 1.36 0.83
C PHE A 112 21.26 2.44 0.61
N GLY A 113 21.05 3.28 -0.41
CA GLY A 113 21.96 4.38 -0.74
C GLY A 113 23.16 3.96 -1.60
N ASN A 114 23.18 2.73 -2.09
CA ASN A 114 24.33 2.16 -2.78
C ASN A 114 24.38 2.43 -4.30
N VAL A 115 23.92 3.62 -4.74
CA VAL A 115 23.98 4.05 -6.15
C VAL A 115 24.42 5.50 -6.30
N ASP A 116 25.41 5.74 -7.16
CA ASP A 116 25.97 7.04 -7.50
C ASP A 116 25.31 7.74 -8.71
N TYR A 117 24.28 7.11 -9.29
CA TYR A 117 23.49 7.61 -10.40
C TYR A 117 22.01 7.75 -9.99
N CYS A 118 21.21 8.47 -10.81
CA CYS A 118 19.81 8.83 -10.53
C CYS A 118 19.60 9.41 -9.12
N THR A 119 19.36 8.56 -8.11
CA THR A 119 19.06 8.93 -6.73
C THR A 119 20.29 9.36 -5.92
N GLN A 120 21.51 9.05 -6.38
CA GLN A 120 22.80 9.52 -5.81
C GLN A 120 22.89 9.37 -4.28
N GLY A 121 22.59 8.18 -3.75
CA GLY A 121 22.62 7.91 -2.31
C GLY A 121 21.68 8.77 -1.45
N ASN A 122 20.83 9.62 -2.03
CA ASN A 122 19.94 10.50 -1.28
C ASN A 122 18.85 9.67 -0.58
N PRO A 123 18.64 9.79 0.74
CA PRO A 123 17.57 9.09 1.45
C PRO A 123 16.16 9.66 1.19
N ASP A 124 16.04 10.86 0.62
CA ASP A 124 14.76 11.57 0.46
C ASP A 124 14.09 11.26 -0.88
N GLY A 125 12.76 11.40 -0.95
CA GLY A 125 11.94 11.16 -2.15
C GLY A 125 11.50 9.71 -2.31
N LEU A 126 10.32 9.48 -2.89
CA LEU A 126 9.77 8.16 -3.15
C LEU A 126 10.12 7.67 -4.56
N VAL A 127 10.65 6.45 -4.70
CA VAL A 127 11.01 5.92 -6.02
C VAL A 127 9.77 5.77 -6.89
N ILE A 128 8.71 5.20 -6.31
CA ILE A 128 7.43 4.85 -6.96
C ILE A 128 6.81 5.95 -7.84
N ASN A 129 7.05 7.24 -7.57
CA ASN A 129 6.48 8.35 -8.36
C ASN A 129 7.50 9.41 -8.81
N THR A 130 8.75 9.39 -8.33
CA THR A 130 9.75 10.41 -8.71
C THR A 130 10.87 9.90 -9.59
N PHE A 131 11.06 8.57 -9.73
CA PHE A 131 12.23 8.02 -10.45
C PHE A 131 12.33 8.53 -11.89
N ASN A 132 11.23 8.61 -12.63
CA ASN A 132 11.22 9.06 -14.02
C ASN A 132 11.69 10.52 -14.18
N ASP A 133 11.45 11.36 -13.16
CA ASP A 133 11.92 12.76 -13.14
C ASP A 133 13.38 12.85 -12.67
N VAL A 134 13.77 12.00 -11.72
CA VAL A 134 15.14 11.91 -11.20
C VAL A 134 16.10 11.31 -12.22
N CYS A 135 15.61 10.43 -13.10
CA CYS A 135 16.40 9.74 -14.12
C CYS A 135 15.77 9.83 -15.52
N PRO A 136 15.66 11.05 -16.10
CA PRO A 136 14.92 11.27 -17.34
C PRO A 136 15.57 10.63 -18.58
N GLY A 137 16.84 10.23 -18.47
CA GLY A 137 17.57 9.54 -19.54
C GLY A 137 17.52 8.02 -19.46
N ASP A 138 16.88 7.44 -18.44
CA ASP A 138 16.71 5.98 -18.35
C ASP A 138 15.59 5.53 -19.30
N ASN A 139 15.85 4.47 -20.05
CA ASN A 139 14.87 3.88 -20.96
C ASN A 139 13.84 3.02 -20.21
N TRP A 140 14.19 2.54 -19.01
CA TRP A 140 13.33 1.73 -18.16
C TRP A 140 12.58 2.63 -17.18
N VAL A 141 11.39 3.06 -17.56
CA VAL A 141 10.55 3.95 -16.75
C VAL A 141 9.60 3.19 -15.85
N ILE A 142 9.21 3.82 -14.73
CA ILE A 142 8.15 3.35 -13.87
C ILE A 142 6.81 3.48 -14.60
N HIS A 143 6.07 2.37 -14.64
CA HIS A 143 4.76 2.27 -15.28
C HIS A 143 3.69 3.10 -14.55
N PHE A 144 2.65 3.55 -15.27
CA PHE A 144 1.66 4.49 -14.74
C PHE A 144 0.86 3.98 -13.52
N TRP A 145 0.74 2.65 -13.37
CA TRP A 145 -0.05 2.03 -12.30
C TRP A 145 0.36 2.53 -10.92
N TRP A 146 1.67 2.63 -10.73
CA TRP A 146 2.29 2.92 -9.45
C TRP A 146 1.93 4.32 -8.95
N ASN A 147 2.01 5.31 -9.84
CA ASN A 147 1.57 6.66 -9.53
C ASN A 147 0.05 6.73 -9.33
N LYS A 148 -0.72 5.94 -10.10
CA LYS A 148 -2.18 5.86 -9.94
C LYS A 148 -2.59 5.34 -8.56
N PHE A 149 -1.92 4.34 -8.01
CA PHE A 149 -2.22 3.86 -6.65
C PHE A 149 -2.04 4.96 -5.60
N LEU A 150 -1.06 5.84 -5.74
CA LEU A 150 -0.85 6.95 -4.80
C LEU A 150 -1.86 8.09 -4.95
N GLN A 151 -2.57 8.18 -6.09
CA GLN A 151 -3.65 9.15 -6.29
C GLN A 151 -4.92 8.75 -5.56
N ASP A 152 -5.09 7.46 -5.29
CA ASP A 152 -6.19 6.96 -4.50
C ASP A 152 -6.03 7.29 -3.02
N GLU A 153 -6.84 8.22 -2.51
CA GLU A 153 -6.73 8.72 -1.14
C GLU A 153 -6.96 7.62 -0.09
N LEU A 154 -7.89 6.70 -0.33
CA LEU A 154 -8.17 5.61 0.61
C LEU A 154 -6.97 4.67 0.70
N PHE A 155 -6.43 4.25 -0.44
CA PHE A 155 -5.24 3.41 -0.48
C PHE A 155 -4.03 4.10 0.15
N TYR A 156 -3.79 5.37 -0.19
CA TYR A 156 -2.62 6.07 0.33
C TYR A 156 -2.73 6.30 1.83
N ASN A 157 -3.92 6.53 2.37
CA ASN A 157 -4.14 6.58 3.82
C ASN A 157 -3.91 5.22 4.48
N ASP A 158 -4.38 4.12 3.90
CA ASP A 158 -4.13 2.77 4.40
C ASP A 158 -2.63 2.42 4.40
N LEU A 159 -1.90 2.82 3.36
CA LEU A 159 -0.45 2.67 3.27
C LEU A 159 0.26 3.39 4.42
N LYS A 160 -0.16 4.62 4.75
CA LYS A 160 0.37 5.39 5.89
C LYS A 160 0.07 4.71 7.22
N GLN A 161 -1.13 4.17 7.41
CA GLN A 161 -1.48 3.41 8.62
C GLN A 161 -0.66 2.12 8.73
N ARG A 162 -0.43 1.44 7.60
CA ARG A 162 0.41 0.25 7.54
C ARG A 162 1.86 0.59 7.92
N TRP A 163 2.41 1.67 7.37
CA TRP A 163 3.73 2.18 7.75
C TRP A 163 3.83 2.48 9.24
N LYS A 164 2.89 3.26 9.80
CA LYS A 164 2.82 3.56 11.23
C LYS A 164 2.79 2.30 12.09
N THR A 165 1.99 1.30 11.69
CA THR A 165 1.91 0.01 12.37
C THR A 165 3.27 -0.68 12.39
N LEU A 166 3.92 -0.83 11.23
CA LEU A 166 5.22 -1.49 11.10
C LEU A 166 6.31 -0.73 11.87
N ARG A 167 6.31 0.61 11.83
CA ARG A 167 7.26 1.44 12.57
C ARG A 167 7.13 1.35 14.08
N SER A 168 5.93 1.05 14.60
CA SER A 168 5.73 0.78 16.03
C SER A 168 6.20 -0.60 16.47
N ASN A 169 6.58 -1.50 15.55
CA ASN A 169 6.89 -2.90 15.86
C ASN A 169 8.06 -3.48 15.02
N GLN A 170 7.78 -4.05 13.84
CA GLN A 170 8.77 -4.80 13.05
C GLN A 170 9.89 -3.94 12.49
N LEU A 171 9.63 -2.66 12.24
CA LEU A 171 10.54 -1.71 11.61
C LEU A 171 11.01 -0.63 12.57
N THR A 172 11.03 -0.85 13.90
CA THR A 172 11.62 0.10 14.84
C THR A 172 13.12 0.31 14.56
N ASP A 173 13.64 1.51 14.86
CA ASP A 173 15.08 1.82 14.68
C ASP A 173 15.98 0.84 15.42
N GLN A 174 15.57 0.43 16.63
CA GLN A 174 16.29 -0.56 17.42
C GLN A 174 16.32 -1.92 16.74
N ARG A 175 15.17 -2.40 16.24
CA ARG A 175 15.09 -3.72 15.60
C ARG A 175 15.87 -3.77 14.29
N VAL A 176 15.80 -2.72 13.49
CA VAL A 176 16.54 -2.65 12.22
C VAL A 176 18.05 -2.56 12.45
N ASN A 177 18.51 -1.72 13.39
CA ASN A 177 19.93 -1.69 13.77
C ASN A 177 20.40 -3.03 14.34
N PHE A 178 19.59 -3.69 15.17
CA PHE A 178 19.89 -5.02 15.69
C PHE A 178 20.09 -6.04 14.57
N VAL A 179 19.25 -6.03 13.53
CA VAL A 179 19.40 -6.93 12.38
C VAL A 179 20.72 -6.65 11.66
N ILE A 180 21.04 -5.39 11.37
CA ILE A 180 22.29 -5.00 10.71
C ILE A 180 23.50 -5.47 11.53
N ASP A 181 23.51 -5.21 12.83
CA ASP A 181 24.60 -5.61 13.73
C ASP A 181 24.72 -7.15 13.83
N SER A 182 23.59 -7.87 13.82
CA SER A 182 23.57 -9.33 13.86
C SER A 182 24.19 -9.96 12.60
N VAL A 183 23.91 -9.38 11.43
CA VAL A 183 24.47 -9.84 10.15
C VAL A 183 25.96 -9.49 10.06
N ALA A 184 26.36 -8.27 10.47
CA ALA A 184 27.77 -7.89 10.52
C ALA A 184 28.58 -8.81 11.46
N THR A 185 27.98 -9.19 12.59
CA THR A 185 28.60 -10.14 13.55
C THR A 185 28.75 -11.53 12.94
N LEU A 186 27.69 -12.04 12.29
CA LEU A 186 27.70 -13.33 11.60
C LEU A 186 28.80 -13.37 10.52
N LEU A 187 29.01 -12.26 9.81
CA LEU A 187 30.00 -12.15 8.74
C LEU A 187 31.41 -11.79 9.21
N SER A 188 31.64 -11.56 10.50
CA SER A 188 32.89 -11.03 11.06
C SER A 188 34.17 -11.73 10.57
N GLN A 189 34.15 -13.06 10.45
CA GLN A 189 35.28 -13.83 9.91
C GLN A 189 35.24 -13.99 8.39
N ALA A 190 34.05 -14.10 7.80
CA ALA A 190 33.89 -14.33 6.37
C ALA A 190 34.32 -13.11 5.56
N GLN A 191 33.97 -11.91 6.01
CA GLN A 191 34.37 -10.66 5.35
C GLN A 191 35.89 -10.48 5.29
N VAL A 192 36.64 -10.92 6.33
CA VAL A 192 38.11 -10.84 6.34
C VAL A 192 38.69 -11.68 5.21
N ARG A 193 38.24 -12.93 5.05
CA ARG A 193 38.69 -13.80 3.95
C ARG A 193 38.28 -13.24 2.59
N ASN A 194 37.08 -12.68 2.50
CA ASN A 194 36.58 -12.04 1.28
C ASN A 194 37.51 -10.90 0.84
N PHE A 195 37.81 -9.95 1.73
CA PHE A 195 38.64 -8.80 1.36
C PHE A 195 40.15 -9.09 1.31
N GLN A 196 40.60 -10.25 1.80
CA GLN A 196 41.93 -10.79 1.47
C GLN A 196 42.01 -11.29 0.03
N GLN A 197 40.97 -12.00 -0.44
CA GLN A 197 40.90 -12.51 -1.81
C GLN A 197 40.60 -11.39 -2.82
N TRP A 198 39.69 -10.48 -2.47
CA TRP A 198 39.25 -9.35 -3.29
C TRP A 198 39.48 -8.04 -2.52
N PRO A 199 40.68 -7.42 -2.62
CA PRO A 199 41.06 -6.26 -1.81
C PRO A 199 40.46 -4.95 -2.33
N ILE A 200 39.13 -4.86 -2.30
CA ILE A 200 38.35 -3.72 -2.85
C ILE A 200 37.91 -2.69 -1.81
N LEU A 201 38.17 -2.90 -0.51
CA LEU A 201 37.89 -1.88 0.52
C LEU A 201 38.71 -0.60 0.23
N GLY A 202 38.06 0.56 0.34
CA GLY A 202 38.64 1.85 -0.01
C GLY A 202 38.80 2.10 -1.51
N GLN A 203 38.32 1.20 -2.37
CA GLN A 203 38.32 1.34 -3.82
C GLN A 203 36.90 1.49 -4.34
N TYR A 204 36.72 2.40 -5.28
CA TYR A 204 35.44 2.56 -5.96
C TYR A 204 35.13 1.30 -6.80
N VAL A 205 33.96 0.72 -6.57
CA VAL A 205 33.35 -0.29 -7.44
C VAL A 205 32.02 0.28 -7.92
N TRP A 206 31.80 0.33 -9.23
CA TRP A 206 30.54 0.84 -9.75
C TRP A 206 29.36 0.00 -9.23
N PRO A 207 28.26 0.60 -8.73
CA PRO A 207 27.93 2.03 -8.67
C PRO A 207 27.99 2.64 -7.25
N ASN A 208 28.99 2.32 -6.42
CA ASN A 208 29.01 2.74 -5.02
C ASN A 208 28.98 4.26 -4.84
N TYR A 209 27.99 4.76 -4.09
CA TYR A 209 27.92 6.17 -3.69
C TYR A 209 28.90 6.51 -2.57
N PHE A 210 28.96 5.67 -1.54
CA PHE A 210 29.92 5.75 -0.44
C PHE A 210 30.98 4.66 -0.60
N VAL A 211 32.24 4.99 -0.30
CA VAL A 211 33.37 4.06 -0.38
C VAL A 211 34.09 4.06 0.97
N GLY A 212 33.77 3.09 1.80
CA GLY A 212 34.42 2.86 3.09
C GLY A 212 35.79 2.22 2.91
N THR A 213 36.77 2.69 3.69
CA THR A 213 38.12 2.11 3.73
C THR A 213 38.17 0.82 4.55
N THR A 214 37.13 0.58 5.37
CA THR A 214 37.00 -0.62 6.20
C THR A 214 35.58 -1.18 6.14
N TYR A 215 35.42 -2.48 6.41
CA TYR A 215 34.11 -3.12 6.49
C TYR A 215 33.18 -2.46 7.53
N ILE A 216 33.72 -2.00 8.66
CA ILE A 216 32.92 -1.35 9.70
C ILE A 216 32.43 0.05 9.28
N GLU A 217 33.18 0.75 8.43
CA GLU A 217 32.72 2.02 7.84
C GLU A 217 31.49 1.81 6.94
N GLU A 218 31.47 0.75 6.13
CA GLU A 218 30.31 0.38 5.31
C GLU A 218 29.09 0.03 6.16
N VAL A 219 29.28 -0.75 7.23
CA VAL A 219 28.20 -1.08 8.18
C VAL A 219 27.65 0.19 8.84
N ASN A 220 28.52 1.12 9.24
CA ASN A 220 28.11 2.38 9.84
C ASN A 220 27.38 3.29 8.84
N TYR A 221 27.84 3.33 7.58
CA TYR A 221 27.14 4.04 6.50
C TYR A 221 25.73 3.50 6.32
N LEU A 222 25.56 2.18 6.22
CA LEU A 222 24.24 1.54 6.08
C LEU A 222 23.30 1.93 7.24
N LYS A 223 23.78 1.88 8.49
CA LYS A 223 22.98 2.25 9.67
C LYS A 223 22.56 3.73 9.63
N ALA A 224 23.50 4.62 9.28
CA ALA A 224 23.23 6.06 9.19
C ALA A 224 22.25 6.39 8.05
N TRP A 225 22.41 5.73 6.90
CA TRP A 225 21.55 5.90 5.74
C TRP A 225 20.13 5.42 6.03
N VAL A 226 19.97 4.21 6.57
CA VAL A 226 18.65 3.63 6.92
C VAL A 226 17.93 4.51 7.93
N LYS A 227 18.64 5.02 8.95
CA LYS A 227 18.06 5.96 9.92
C LYS A 227 17.54 7.24 9.24
N SER A 228 18.31 7.81 8.31
CA SER A 228 17.89 9.00 7.55
C SER A 228 16.70 8.70 6.64
N ARG A 229 16.71 7.54 5.95
CA ARG A 229 15.60 7.08 5.10
C ARG A 229 14.32 6.89 5.88
N PHE A 230 14.39 6.25 7.05
CA PHE A 230 13.22 6.01 7.90
C PHE A 230 12.65 7.32 8.42
N LYS A 231 13.52 8.28 8.80
CA LYS A 231 13.09 9.63 9.18
C LYS A 231 12.35 10.34 8.03
N TYR A 232 12.81 10.20 6.79
CA TYR A 232 12.11 10.74 5.62
C TYR A 232 10.74 10.08 5.45
N LEU A 233 10.66 8.74 5.47
CA LEU A 233 9.42 8.00 5.32
C LEU A 233 8.42 8.26 6.46
N ASP A 234 8.90 8.43 7.70
CA ASP A 234 8.08 8.83 8.85
C ASP A 234 7.39 10.18 8.62
N LYS A 235 8.06 11.12 7.94
CA LYS A 235 7.51 12.42 7.58
C LYS A 235 6.58 12.33 6.36
N GLU A 236 6.99 11.62 5.32
CA GLU A 236 6.23 11.47 4.07
C GLU A 236 4.89 10.74 4.33
N TRP A 237 4.94 9.68 5.13
CA TRP A 237 3.79 8.86 5.50
C TRP A 237 3.28 9.15 6.90
N GLU A 238 3.49 10.38 7.36
CA GLU A 238 2.88 10.85 8.60
C GLU A 238 1.36 10.72 8.50
N VAL A 239 0.79 9.92 9.39
CA VAL A 239 -0.65 9.90 9.61
C VAL A 239 -0.99 11.21 10.28
N LYS A 240 -1.41 12.18 9.49
CA LYS A 240 -2.10 13.35 10.02
C LYS A 240 -3.34 12.80 10.70
N ASN A 241 -3.31 12.81 12.04
CA ASN A 241 -4.54 12.85 12.79
C ASN A 241 -5.17 14.19 12.38
N SER A 242 -5.90 14.22 11.27
CA SER A 242 -7.10 15.02 11.23
C SER A 242 -7.74 14.72 12.56
N ASN A 243 -7.98 15.73 13.39
CA ASN A 243 -8.96 15.58 14.43
C ASN A 243 -10.16 14.98 13.70
N VAL A 244 -10.36 13.68 13.83
CA VAL A 244 -11.64 13.07 13.54
C VAL A 244 -12.48 13.52 14.74
N SER A 245 -12.75 14.84 14.83
CA SER A 245 -14.15 15.21 14.83
C SER A 245 -14.70 14.41 13.66
N ASP A 246 -15.57 13.46 13.97
CA ASP A 246 -16.51 12.91 13.02
C ASP A 246 -16.69 13.95 11.92
N ILE A 247 -16.50 13.57 10.65
CA ILE A 247 -16.95 14.42 9.56
C ILE A 247 -18.47 14.46 9.72
N ASP A 248 -18.93 15.29 10.66
CA ASP A 248 -20.25 15.78 10.84
C ASP A 248 -20.41 16.70 9.65
N LEU A 249 -20.80 16.10 8.52
CA LEU A 249 -21.35 16.84 7.40
C LEU A 249 -22.60 17.62 7.81
N GLY A 250 -23.00 17.59 9.10
CA GLY A 250 -24.18 18.21 9.60
C GLY A 250 -25.44 17.57 9.04
N LEU A 251 -25.36 16.38 8.44
CA LEU A 251 -26.48 15.79 7.72
C LEU A 251 -27.50 15.17 8.66
N TYR A 252 -27.04 14.56 9.76
CA TYR A 252 -27.91 13.92 10.74
C TYR A 252 -27.23 13.79 12.12
N SER A 253 -28.03 13.58 13.17
CA SER A 253 -27.56 13.25 14.52
C SER A 253 -28.12 11.92 14.98
N VAL A 254 -27.34 11.19 15.78
CA VAL A 254 -27.73 9.88 16.34
C VAL A 254 -27.73 9.96 17.86
N GLY A 255 -28.89 9.74 18.48
CA GLY A 255 -28.98 9.75 19.93
C GLY A 255 -30.33 9.34 20.48
N PRO A 256 -30.46 9.14 21.80
CA PRO A 256 -29.39 9.29 22.79
C PRO A 256 -28.34 8.18 22.70
N ASN A 257 -27.09 8.50 23.07
CA ASN A 257 -25.99 7.54 23.15
C ASN A 257 -25.09 7.90 24.34
N PRO A 258 -25.03 7.08 25.41
CA PRO A 258 -25.64 5.74 25.54
C PRO A 258 -27.18 5.75 25.58
N THR A 259 -27.81 4.61 25.27
CA THR A 259 -29.28 4.42 25.38
C THR A 259 -29.64 3.01 25.85
N ASN A 260 -30.84 2.87 26.42
CA ASN A 260 -31.41 1.60 26.89
C ASN A 260 -32.53 1.07 26.01
N SER A 261 -33.07 1.90 25.13
CA SER A 261 -34.33 1.60 24.44
C SER A 261 -34.34 2.05 22.99
N LEU A 262 -34.66 3.31 22.74
CA LEU A 262 -34.79 3.86 21.41
C LEU A 262 -33.56 4.69 21.06
N LEU A 263 -33.22 4.67 19.78
CA LEU A 263 -32.21 5.50 19.17
C LEU A 263 -32.84 6.26 18.01
N SER A 264 -32.72 7.58 18.02
CA SER A 264 -33.23 8.46 16.98
C SER A 264 -32.09 8.88 16.05
N LEU A 265 -32.32 8.73 14.74
CA LEU A 265 -31.51 9.30 13.69
C LEU A 265 -32.28 10.52 13.15
N ASN A 266 -31.80 11.73 13.42
CA ASN A 266 -32.46 12.97 13.03
C ASN A 266 -31.69 13.65 11.90
N PHE A 267 -32.27 13.77 10.73
CA PHE A 267 -31.68 14.37 9.54
C PHE A 267 -32.03 15.87 9.45
N LYS A 268 -31.09 16.72 9.00
CA LYS A 268 -31.38 18.17 8.83
C LYS A 268 -32.33 18.43 7.65
N GLU A 269 -32.19 17.66 6.58
CA GLU A 269 -33.03 17.72 5.37
C GLU A 269 -33.87 16.44 5.18
N THR A 270 -34.60 16.37 4.06
CA THR A 270 -35.41 15.19 3.70
C THR A 270 -34.52 13.98 3.42
N ILE A 271 -34.93 12.81 3.91
CA ILE A 271 -34.14 11.57 3.81
C ILE A 271 -34.07 11.09 2.34
N PRO A 272 -32.89 10.69 1.82
CA PRO A 272 -32.77 10.06 0.50
C PRO A 272 -33.63 8.80 0.38
N SER A 273 -34.16 8.52 -0.82
CA SER A 273 -35.08 7.40 -1.04
C SER A 273 -34.44 6.00 -0.90
N ASP A 274 -33.11 5.91 -0.77
CA ASP A 274 -32.31 4.68 -0.76
C ASP A 274 -31.49 4.48 0.53
N LEU A 275 -32.02 4.91 1.67
CA LEU A 275 -31.35 4.75 2.96
C LEU A 275 -31.34 3.30 3.46
N THR A 276 -30.14 2.75 3.67
CA THR A 276 -29.94 1.46 4.34
C THR A 276 -29.23 1.66 5.67
N ILE A 277 -29.76 1.04 6.73
CA ILE A 277 -29.17 1.07 8.07
C ILE A 277 -28.83 -0.35 8.49
N THR A 278 -27.57 -0.62 8.79
CA THR A 278 -27.08 -1.92 9.25
C THR A 278 -26.46 -1.78 10.63
N LEU A 279 -26.86 -2.64 11.56
CA LEU A 279 -26.33 -2.69 12.92
C LEU A 279 -25.39 -3.88 13.06
N TYR A 280 -24.19 -3.63 13.58
CA TYR A 280 -23.17 -4.64 13.85
C TYR A 280 -22.91 -4.73 15.35
N ASP A 281 -22.66 -5.95 15.84
CA ASP A 281 -22.07 -6.14 17.17
C ASP A 281 -20.57 -5.77 17.19
N SER A 282 -19.95 -5.78 18.36
CA SER A 282 -18.52 -5.47 18.54
C SER A 282 -17.56 -6.43 17.82
N ARG A 283 -18.07 -7.55 17.29
CA ARG A 283 -17.30 -8.55 16.53
C ARG A 283 -17.53 -8.41 15.02
N GLY A 284 -18.33 -7.44 14.58
CA GLY A 284 -18.66 -7.21 13.17
C GLY A 284 -19.76 -8.12 12.63
N VAL A 285 -20.50 -8.83 13.50
CA VAL A 285 -21.64 -9.64 13.08
C VAL A 285 -22.86 -8.75 12.89
N ILE A 286 -23.52 -8.86 11.74
CA ILE A 286 -24.76 -8.13 11.45
C ILE A 286 -25.85 -8.61 12.40
N PHE A 287 -26.35 -7.69 13.23
CA PHE A 287 -27.47 -7.92 14.11
C PHE A 287 -28.80 -7.64 13.42
N SER A 288 -28.87 -6.57 12.63
CA SER A 288 -30.05 -6.22 11.84
C SER A 288 -29.67 -5.41 10.61
N ASN A 289 -30.46 -5.56 9.55
CA ASN A 289 -30.38 -4.75 8.34
C ASN A 289 -31.77 -4.22 8.02
N MET A 290 -31.90 -2.90 7.89
CA MET A 290 -33.17 -2.22 7.70
C MET A 290 -33.09 -1.31 6.48
N ILE A 291 -34.05 -1.46 5.58
CA ILE A 291 -34.30 -0.53 4.47
C ILE A 291 -35.48 0.34 4.91
N LYS A 292 -35.28 1.66 4.96
CA LYS A 292 -36.31 2.60 5.40
C LYS A 292 -36.53 3.65 4.31
N THR A 293 -37.74 3.67 3.75
CA THR A 293 -38.23 4.76 2.90
C THR A 293 -39.16 5.63 3.74
N THR A 294 -38.78 6.87 4.02
CA THR A 294 -39.65 7.80 4.75
C THR A 294 -39.46 9.23 4.26
N ASN A 295 -40.55 10.01 4.25
CA ASN A 295 -40.52 11.44 3.98
C ASN A 295 -40.25 12.27 5.25
N ASN A 296 -40.11 11.60 6.41
CA ASN A 296 -39.88 12.27 7.68
C ASN A 296 -38.39 12.57 7.88
N LYS A 297 -38.09 13.61 8.66
CA LYS A 297 -36.72 13.98 9.04
C LYS A 297 -36.11 13.14 10.17
N SER A 298 -36.81 12.11 10.66
CA SER A 298 -36.34 11.29 11.77
C SER A 298 -36.71 9.82 11.60
N ILE A 299 -35.81 8.95 12.02
CA ILE A 299 -35.99 7.49 12.09
C ILE A 299 -35.69 7.04 13.50
N GLU A 300 -36.62 6.31 14.11
CA GLU A 300 -36.39 5.64 15.39
C GLU A 300 -36.03 4.17 15.16
N LEU A 301 -34.98 3.74 15.83
CA LEU A 301 -34.53 2.36 15.92
C LEU A 301 -34.80 1.84 17.32
N ASP A 302 -35.56 0.76 17.42
CA ASP A 302 -35.79 0.07 18.69
C ASP A 302 -34.65 -0.92 18.95
N ILE A 303 -33.86 -0.64 19.98
CA ILE A 303 -32.74 -1.47 20.39
C ILE A 303 -32.96 -2.15 21.74
N ARG A 304 -34.19 -2.19 22.25
CA ARG A 304 -34.52 -2.87 23.53
C ARG A 304 -34.18 -4.35 23.53
N GLY A 305 -34.23 -4.99 22.36
CA GLY A 305 -33.88 -6.40 22.20
C GLY A 305 -32.38 -6.69 22.16
N LEU A 306 -31.51 -5.68 22.17
CA LEU A 306 -30.05 -5.86 22.16
C LEU A 306 -29.51 -6.11 23.58
N PRO A 307 -28.50 -6.99 23.73
CA PRO A 307 -27.76 -7.09 24.97
C PRO A 307 -26.97 -5.80 25.25
N SER A 308 -26.69 -5.51 26.52
CA SER A 308 -25.81 -4.41 26.91
C SER A 308 -24.42 -4.60 26.30
N GLY A 309 -23.88 -3.56 25.68
CA GLY A 309 -22.61 -3.66 24.98
C GLY A 309 -22.39 -2.58 23.92
N LEU A 310 -21.30 -2.76 23.17
CA LEU A 310 -20.89 -1.87 22.10
C LEU A 310 -21.42 -2.37 20.75
N PHE A 311 -22.03 -1.46 20.00
CA PHE A 311 -22.53 -1.69 18.65
C PHE A 311 -22.01 -0.63 17.67
N LEU A 312 -21.96 -0.97 16.40
CA LEU A 312 -21.71 -0.04 15.30
C LEU A 312 -22.95 0.05 14.42
N ILE A 313 -23.41 1.26 14.16
CA ILE A 313 -24.43 1.52 13.13
C ILE A 313 -23.74 2.02 11.88
N GLN A 314 -24.05 1.39 10.75
CA GLN A 314 -23.66 1.80 9.42
C GLN A 314 -24.87 2.34 8.68
N ILE A 315 -24.75 3.51 8.11
CA ILE A 315 -25.80 4.24 7.39
C ILE A 315 -25.28 4.42 5.97
N ASN A 316 -25.93 3.79 5.00
CA ASN A 316 -25.62 3.96 3.59
C ASN A 316 -26.67 4.87 2.95
N MET A 317 -26.23 6.00 2.41
CA MET A 317 -27.05 6.99 1.71
C MET A 317 -26.40 7.29 0.35
N GLN A 318 -27.10 7.00 -0.74
CA GLN A 318 -26.62 7.31 -2.10
C GLN A 318 -25.20 6.77 -2.38
N GLY A 319 -24.88 5.58 -1.86
CA GLY A 319 -23.58 4.93 -2.00
C GLY A 319 -22.49 5.42 -1.05
N LYS A 320 -22.76 6.43 -0.21
CA LYS A 320 -21.84 6.88 0.86
C LYS A 320 -22.16 6.17 2.17
N ILE A 321 -21.12 5.63 2.80
CA ILE A 321 -21.22 4.90 4.06
C ILE A 321 -20.75 5.77 5.22
N TYR A 322 -21.60 5.89 6.23
CA TYR A 322 -21.30 6.55 7.50
C TYR A 322 -21.40 5.54 8.65
N THR A 323 -20.50 5.63 9.62
CA THR A 323 -20.48 4.70 10.76
C THR A 323 -20.57 5.47 12.07
N HIS A 324 -21.39 4.98 13.01
CA HIS A 324 -21.58 5.56 14.34
C HIS A 324 -21.42 4.49 15.41
N LYS A 325 -20.69 4.85 16.47
CA LYS A 325 -20.50 4.01 17.65
C LYS A 325 -21.65 4.18 18.63
N ILE A 326 -22.24 3.08 19.11
CA ILE A 326 -23.38 3.11 20.04
C ILE A 326 -23.13 2.23 21.26
N ILE A 327 -23.48 2.75 22.42
CA ILE A 327 -23.38 2.05 23.70
C ILE A 327 -24.81 1.74 24.17
N LYS A 328 -25.17 0.45 24.16
CA LYS A 328 -26.38 -0.07 24.79
C LYS A 328 -26.05 -0.35 26.25
N GLN A 329 -26.72 0.35 27.17
CA GLN A 329 -26.59 0.09 28.60
C GLN A 329 -27.50 -1.05 29.05
#